data_AF-A0AB74K1J3-F1
#
_entry.id   AF-A0AB74K1J3-F1
#
_cell.length_a   1.000
_cell.length_b   1.000
_cell.length_c   1.000
_cell.angle_alpha   90.00
_cell.angle_beta   90.00
_cell.angle_gamma   90.00
#
_symmetry.space_group_name_H-M   'P 1'
#
loop_
_entity.id
_entity.type
_entity.pdbx_description
1 polymer ?
#
loop_
_entity_poly.entity_id
_entity_poly.type
_entity_poly.pdbx_seq_one_letter_code
_entity_poly.pdbx_strand_id
1 'polypeptide(L)'
;MTRRARTTYSSSQVSSQDPIKAARNAVRRARRRHRIATDPDFREREALANHKSWQKCRDIHSSKLKAQYRADTATYRPRKLHSFIWWWHKSGRLNEWSWRTHQLVIFPDRAAHECTACKRDRSLIHWWLEKPDDSTKDFEKSDHTVENPDAVGRYMCSNCFIMDTELCMPEKYPKEPPAFFTESISTPAEPDVTEDEQN
;
A
#
# COMPACT_ATOMS: atom_id res chain seq x y z
N MET A 1 23.58 -36.29 24.68
CA MET A 1 23.36 -35.21 23.70
C MET A 1 23.43 -35.79 22.29
N THR A 2 22.29 -36.16 21.71
CA THR A 2 22.19 -36.74 20.36
C THR A 2 21.47 -35.75 19.45
N ARG A 3 22.23 -35.08 18.58
CA ARG A 3 21.69 -34.23 17.51
C ARG A 3 21.08 -35.13 16.44
N ARG A 4 19.74 -35.16 16.35
CA ARG A 4 19.02 -35.71 15.20
C ARG A 4 19.19 -34.74 14.02
N ALA A 5 19.99 -35.15 13.03
CA ALA A 5 20.05 -34.47 11.75
C ALA A 5 18.73 -34.70 11.00
N ARG A 6 17.97 -33.63 10.81
CA ARG A 6 16.74 -33.60 10.02
C ARG A 6 17.15 -33.57 8.55
N THR A 7 17.11 -34.72 7.90
CA THR A 7 17.35 -34.86 6.45
C THR A 7 16.27 -34.06 5.72
N THR A 8 16.62 -32.88 5.20
CA THR A 8 15.76 -32.14 4.29
C THR A 8 15.69 -32.91 2.98
N TYR A 9 14.54 -33.52 2.72
CA TYR A 9 14.16 -34.08 1.43
C TYR A 9 14.25 -32.98 0.36
N SER A 10 15.35 -32.97 -0.38
CA SER A 10 15.55 -32.10 -1.54
C SER A 10 14.63 -32.58 -2.65
N SER A 11 13.47 -31.94 -2.77
CA SER A 11 12.50 -32.12 -3.86
C SER A 11 13.16 -31.71 -5.18
N SER A 12 13.88 -32.67 -5.74
CA SER A 12 14.51 -32.58 -7.06
C SER A 12 13.45 -32.87 -8.11
N GLN A 13 12.50 -31.94 -8.30
CA GLN A 13 11.68 -31.93 -9.52
C GLN A 13 12.46 -31.27 -10.65
N VAL A 14 13.48 -31.97 -11.14
CA VAL A 14 14.08 -31.64 -12.45
C VAL A 14 13.14 -32.24 -13.49
N SER A 15 12.23 -31.40 -13.97
CA SER A 15 11.39 -31.66 -15.13
C SER A 15 12.29 -32.07 -16.30
N SER A 16 12.28 -33.37 -16.63
CA SER A 16 12.85 -33.89 -17.86
C SER A 16 12.08 -33.26 -19.04
N GLN A 17 12.62 -32.18 -19.61
CA GLN A 17 12.14 -31.66 -20.87
C GLN A 17 12.37 -32.72 -21.94
N ASP A 18 11.28 -33.33 -22.39
CA ASP A 18 11.27 -34.23 -23.55
C ASP A 18 11.98 -33.54 -24.73
N PRO A 19 13.16 -34.04 -25.16
CA PRO A 19 13.99 -33.37 -26.16
C PRO A 19 13.28 -33.26 -27.52
N ILE A 20 12.35 -34.16 -27.81
CA ILE A 20 11.53 -34.14 -29.02
C ILE A 20 10.55 -32.96 -28.96
N LYS A 21 9.93 -32.71 -27.79
CA LYS A 21 9.06 -31.54 -27.60
C LYS A 21 9.84 -30.23 -27.68
N ALA A 22 11.06 -30.19 -27.11
CA ALA A 22 11.94 -29.02 -27.20
C ALA A 22 12.31 -28.68 -28.65
N ALA A 23 12.72 -29.67 -29.44
CA ALA A 23 13.04 -29.51 -30.86
C ALA A 23 11.84 -29.04 -31.69
N ARG A 24 10.65 -29.64 -31.48
CA ARG A 24 9.40 -29.21 -32.15
C ARG A 24 9.04 -27.75 -31.83
N ASN A 25 9.23 -27.33 -30.58
CA ASN A 25 8.99 -25.94 -30.17
C ASN A 25 10.01 -24.98 -30.79
N ALA A 26 11.28 -25.37 -30.93
CA ALA A 26 12.30 -24.58 -31.60
C ALA A 26 11.96 -24.32 -33.07
N VAL A 27 11.56 -25.36 -33.81
CA VAL A 27 11.11 -25.24 -35.22
C VAL A 27 9.89 -24.34 -35.33
N ARG A 28 8.90 -24.51 -34.43
CA ARG A 28 7.69 -23.66 -34.40
C ARG A 28 8.04 -22.18 -34.16
N ARG A 29 8.96 -21.89 -33.24
CA ARG A 29 9.44 -20.53 -32.96
C ARG A 29 10.18 -19.93 -34.16
N ALA A 30 11.04 -20.71 -34.82
CA ALA A 30 11.76 -20.27 -36.01
C ALA A 30 10.79 -19.90 -37.15
N ARG A 31 9.80 -20.76 -37.42
CA ARG A 31 8.73 -20.48 -38.41
C ARG A 31 7.93 -19.23 -38.06
N ARG A 32 7.55 -19.07 -36.79
CA ARG A 32 6.83 -17.86 -36.31
C ARG A 32 7.66 -16.60 -36.53
N ARG A 33 8.95 -16.60 -36.17
CA ARG A 33 9.87 -15.47 -36.40
C ARG A 33 10.00 -15.10 -37.87
N HIS A 34 10.16 -16.12 -38.73
CA HIS A 34 10.21 -15.91 -40.16
C HIS A 34 8.93 -15.24 -40.68
N ARG A 35 7.75 -15.75 -40.28
CA ARG A 35 6.46 -15.14 -40.69
C ARG A 35 6.28 -13.71 -40.19
N ILE A 36 6.68 -13.38 -38.97
CA ILE A 36 6.64 -11.99 -38.48
C ILE A 36 7.50 -11.08 -39.37
N ALA A 37 8.65 -11.58 -39.84
CA ALA A 37 9.55 -10.82 -40.69
C ALA A 37 9.02 -10.65 -42.13
N THR A 38 8.37 -11.68 -42.69
CA THR A 38 8.03 -11.72 -44.13
C THR A 38 6.56 -11.48 -44.47
N ASP A 39 5.64 -11.61 -43.51
CA ASP A 39 4.17 -11.57 -43.73
C ASP A 39 3.57 -10.42 -42.90
N PRO A 40 3.25 -9.26 -43.53
CA PRO A 40 2.69 -8.09 -42.86
C PRO A 40 1.34 -8.38 -42.17
N ASP A 41 0.45 -9.15 -42.81
CA ASP A 41 -0.87 -9.49 -42.27
C ASP A 41 -0.77 -10.41 -41.05
N PHE A 42 0.23 -11.29 -41.03
CA PHE A 42 0.54 -12.10 -39.85
C PHE A 42 1.09 -11.24 -38.72
N ARG A 43 1.97 -10.27 -39.01
CA ARG A 43 2.52 -9.34 -38.03
C ARG A 43 1.44 -8.51 -37.35
N GLU A 44 0.51 -7.95 -38.11
CA GLU A 44 -0.58 -7.13 -37.56
C GLU A 44 -1.52 -7.94 -36.66
N ARG A 45 -1.95 -9.13 -37.11
CA ARG A 45 -2.77 -10.04 -36.30
C ARG A 45 -2.08 -10.46 -35.00
N GLU A 46 -0.77 -10.70 -35.07
CA GLU A 46 0.01 -11.08 -33.90
C GLU A 46 0.16 -9.91 -32.91
N ALA A 47 0.39 -8.68 -33.40
CA ALA A 47 0.43 -7.48 -32.57
C ALA A 47 -0.90 -7.24 -31.85
N LEU A 48 -2.03 -7.38 -32.56
CA LEU A 48 -3.38 -7.30 -31.99
C LEU A 48 -3.64 -8.37 -30.92
N ALA A 49 -3.24 -9.62 -31.18
CA ALA A 49 -3.37 -10.72 -30.22
C ALA A 49 -2.52 -10.47 -28.96
N ASN A 50 -1.27 -10.01 -29.13
CA ASN A 50 -0.38 -9.67 -28.03
C ASN A 50 -0.94 -8.51 -27.19
N HIS A 51 -1.46 -7.47 -27.84
CA HIS A 51 -2.09 -6.33 -27.16
C HIS A 51 -3.32 -6.77 -26.33
N LYS A 52 -4.20 -7.59 -26.89
CA LYS A 52 -5.35 -8.17 -26.16
C LYS A 52 -4.91 -9.05 -24.98
N SER A 53 -3.89 -9.88 -25.18
CA SER A 53 -3.33 -10.70 -24.10
C SER A 53 -2.71 -9.85 -22.99
N TRP A 54 -1.99 -8.78 -23.36
CA TRP A 54 -1.40 -7.84 -22.40
C TRP A 54 -2.49 -7.12 -21.60
N GLN A 55 -3.54 -6.60 -22.26
CA GLN A 55 -4.69 -5.99 -21.59
C GLN A 55 -5.35 -6.97 -20.61
N LYS A 56 -5.63 -8.20 -21.05
CA LYS A 56 -6.21 -9.25 -20.19
C LYS A 56 -5.33 -9.56 -18.97
N CYS A 57 -4.02 -9.71 -19.17
CA CYS A 57 -3.07 -9.93 -18.07
C CYS A 57 -3.02 -8.74 -17.11
N ARG A 58 -3.03 -7.51 -17.63
CA ARG A 58 -3.08 -6.27 -16.83
C ARG A 58 -4.36 -6.19 -16.02
N ASP A 59 -5.50 -6.53 -16.62
CA ASP A 59 -6.80 -6.47 -15.96
C ASP A 59 -6.90 -7.53 -14.85
N ILE A 60 -6.45 -8.76 -15.12
CA ILE A 60 -6.36 -9.83 -14.11
C ILE A 60 -5.41 -9.43 -12.98
N HIS A 61 -4.24 -8.89 -13.29
CA HIS A 61 -3.28 -8.43 -12.28
C HIS A 61 -3.86 -7.29 -11.45
N SER A 62 -4.53 -6.32 -12.08
CA SER A 62 -5.21 -5.22 -11.40
C SER A 62 -6.34 -5.70 -10.51
N SER A 63 -7.09 -6.73 -10.94
CA SER A 63 -8.20 -7.33 -10.19
C SER A 63 -7.69 -8.16 -9.00
N LYS A 64 -6.65 -8.97 -9.19
CA LYS A 64 -5.98 -9.72 -8.11
C LYS A 64 -5.35 -8.79 -7.09
N LEU A 65 -4.69 -7.73 -7.54
CA LEU A 65 -4.18 -6.67 -6.68
C LEU A 65 -5.32 -6.00 -5.93
N LYS A 66 -6.41 -5.58 -6.60
CA LYS A 66 -7.60 -5.02 -5.93
C LYS A 66 -8.23 -5.98 -4.91
N ALA A 67 -8.26 -7.29 -5.17
CA ALA A 67 -8.77 -8.30 -4.25
C ALA A 67 -7.84 -8.48 -3.04
N GLN A 68 -6.52 -8.57 -3.25
CA GLN A 68 -5.52 -8.56 -2.19
C GLN A 68 -5.56 -7.25 -1.38
N TYR A 69 -5.79 -6.12 -2.04
CA TYR A 69 -5.92 -4.80 -1.41
C TYR A 69 -7.20 -4.61 -0.60
N ARG A 70 -8.26 -5.37 -0.89
CA ARG A 70 -9.48 -5.41 -0.07
C ARG A 70 -9.33 -6.36 1.11
N ALA A 71 -8.52 -7.41 0.98
CA ALA A 71 -8.24 -8.36 2.05
C ALA A 71 -7.23 -7.82 3.08
N ASP A 72 -6.33 -6.93 2.67
CA ASP A 72 -5.31 -6.33 3.53
C ASP A 72 -5.80 -5.01 4.16
N THR A 73 -6.69 -5.13 5.14
CA THR A 73 -7.28 -4.00 5.88
C THR A 73 -6.21 -3.07 6.47
N ALA A 74 -5.05 -3.62 6.85
CA ALA A 74 -3.92 -2.89 7.41
C ALA A 74 -3.27 -1.88 6.43
N THR A 75 -3.39 -2.08 5.11
CA THR A 75 -2.78 -1.16 4.11
C THR A 75 -3.80 -0.34 3.33
N TYR A 76 -5.09 -0.70 3.38
CA TYR A 76 -6.17 -0.01 2.67
C TYR A 76 -6.41 1.42 3.18
N ARG A 77 -6.68 1.57 4.48
CA ARG A 77 -6.94 2.87 5.14
C ARG A 77 -5.78 3.87 5.00
N PRO A 78 -4.52 3.49 5.26
CA PRO A 78 -3.35 4.37 5.09
C PRO A 78 -3.19 4.92 3.67
N ARG A 79 -3.48 4.10 2.65
CA ARG A 79 -3.42 4.54 1.25
C ARG A 79 -4.54 5.50 0.91
N LYS A 80 -5.76 5.25 1.40
CA LYS A 80 -6.89 6.18 1.24
C LYS A 80 -6.58 7.52 1.90
N LEU A 81 -6.02 7.50 3.10
CA LEU A 81 -5.55 8.72 3.76
C LEU A 81 -4.47 9.43 2.94
N HIS A 82 -3.48 8.70 2.42
CA HIS A 82 -2.44 9.31 1.58
C HIS A 82 -3.02 9.93 0.30
N SER A 83 -3.90 9.24 -0.42
CA SER A 83 -4.59 9.79 -1.60
C SER A 83 -5.44 11.01 -1.25
N PHE A 84 -6.13 10.96 -0.10
CA PHE A 84 -6.91 12.07 0.41
C PHE A 84 -6.03 13.28 0.71
N ILE A 85 -4.96 13.13 1.50
CA ILE A 85 -4.00 14.20 1.80
C ILE A 85 -3.43 14.80 0.51
N TRP A 86 -3.06 13.97 -0.45
CA TRP A 86 -2.49 14.46 -1.70
C TRP A 86 -3.50 15.29 -2.52
N TRP A 87 -4.72 14.79 -2.69
CA TRP A 87 -5.81 15.54 -3.35
C TRP A 87 -6.14 16.83 -2.58
N TRP A 88 -6.17 16.73 -1.26
CA TRP A 88 -6.51 17.81 -0.35
C TRP A 88 -5.47 18.95 -0.40
N HIS A 89 -4.17 18.60 -0.40
CA HIS A 89 -3.06 19.54 -0.62
C HIS A 89 -3.14 20.18 -2.01
N LYS A 90 -3.37 19.38 -3.07
CA LYS A 90 -3.45 19.90 -4.45
C LYS A 90 -4.65 20.81 -4.72
N SER A 91 -5.73 20.65 -3.97
CA SER A 91 -6.92 21.49 -4.09
C SER A 91 -6.84 22.80 -3.32
N GLY A 92 -5.79 23.03 -2.52
CA GLY A 92 -5.62 24.24 -1.70
C GLY A 92 -6.59 24.33 -0.53
N ARG A 93 -7.24 23.22 -0.16
CA ARG A 93 -8.31 23.19 0.86
C ARG A 93 -7.83 22.79 2.25
N LEU A 94 -6.51 22.79 2.50
CA LEU A 94 -5.87 22.27 3.72
C LEU A 94 -6.40 22.86 5.04
N ASN A 95 -6.99 24.06 4.99
CA ASN A 95 -7.52 24.73 6.17
C ASN A 95 -8.97 24.34 6.50
N GLU A 96 -9.62 23.55 5.65
CA GLU A 96 -11.03 23.15 5.86
C GLU A 96 -11.19 21.98 6.83
N TRP A 97 -10.10 21.29 7.17
CA TRP A 97 -10.13 20.18 8.10
C TRP A 97 -9.15 20.40 9.24
N SER A 98 -9.58 20.07 10.45
CA SER A 98 -8.73 20.12 11.63
C SER A 98 -8.90 18.85 12.46
N TRP A 99 -7.85 18.45 13.17
CA TRP A 99 -7.87 17.36 14.12
C TRP A 99 -7.62 17.88 15.53
N ARG A 100 -8.07 17.11 16.52
CA ARG A 100 -7.95 17.49 17.92
C ARG A 100 -6.52 17.54 18.40
N THR A 101 -5.81 16.42 18.24
CA THR A 101 -4.52 16.16 18.89
C THR A 101 -3.33 16.35 17.96
N HIS A 102 -3.54 16.34 16.64
CA HIS A 102 -2.46 16.43 15.68
C HIS A 102 -2.74 17.49 14.60
N GLN A 103 -1.68 17.99 13.99
CA GLN A 103 -1.72 18.81 12.80
C GLN A 103 -0.96 18.08 11.67
N LEU A 104 -1.53 18.11 10.47
CA LEU A 104 -0.84 17.61 9.28
C LEU A 104 0.28 18.58 8.90
N VAL A 105 1.51 18.09 8.83
CA VAL A 105 2.69 18.82 8.35
C VAL A 105 3.14 18.18 7.04
N ILE A 106 3.35 19.03 6.03
CA ILE A 106 3.74 18.61 4.68
C ILE A 106 5.07 19.25 4.37
N PHE A 107 6.09 18.41 4.18
CA PHE A 107 7.43 18.85 3.85
C PHE A 107 7.60 18.90 2.32
N PRO A 108 8.41 19.83 1.78
CA PRO A 108 8.72 19.88 0.35
C PRO A 108 9.45 18.61 -0.11
N ASP A 109 10.33 18.09 0.74
CA ASP A 109 11.07 16.83 0.56
C ASP A 109 10.70 15.81 1.63
N ARG A 110 11.21 14.58 1.52
CA ARG A 110 10.99 13.56 2.55
C ARG A 110 11.78 13.89 3.81
N ALA A 111 11.09 14.30 4.87
CA ALA A 111 11.68 14.53 6.18
C ALA A 111 11.80 13.24 6.99
N ALA A 112 12.96 13.07 7.64
CA ALA A 112 13.25 11.92 8.49
C ALA A 112 12.82 12.21 9.93
N HIS A 113 11.83 11.46 10.43
CA HIS A 113 11.41 11.50 11.83
C HIS A 113 11.15 10.09 12.37
N GLU A 114 11.19 9.95 13.68
CA GLU A 114 10.77 8.74 14.38
C GLU A 114 9.26 8.80 14.64
N CYS A 115 8.51 7.78 14.24
CA CYS A 115 7.08 7.71 14.55
C CYS A 115 6.85 7.39 16.03
N THR A 116 6.13 8.26 16.74
CA THR A 116 5.82 8.13 18.18
C THR A 116 5.08 6.85 18.54
N ALA A 117 4.22 6.35 17.65
CA ALA A 117 3.43 5.14 17.88
C ALA A 117 4.21 3.84 17.55
N CYS A 118 4.84 3.75 16.37
CA CYS A 118 5.52 2.51 15.95
C CYS A 118 7.03 2.47 16.22
N LYS A 119 7.62 3.56 16.74
CA LYS A 119 9.06 3.68 17.05
C LYS A 119 9.99 3.32 15.89
N ARG A 120 9.56 3.65 14.67
CA ARG A 120 10.34 3.43 13.46
C ARG A 120 10.71 4.76 12.84
N ASP A 121 11.99 4.89 12.51
CA ASP A 121 12.49 5.95 11.66
C ASP A 121 11.93 5.80 10.25
N ARG A 122 11.35 6.87 9.73
CA ARG A 122 10.83 6.92 8.37
C ARG A 122 11.22 8.23 7.73
N SER A 123 11.33 8.20 6.41
CA SER A 123 11.53 9.40 5.58
C SER A 123 10.26 9.58 4.73
N LEU A 124 9.38 10.50 5.17
CA LEU A 124 8.05 10.73 4.61
C LEU A 124 7.84 12.20 4.24
N ILE A 125 6.97 12.45 3.26
CA ILE A 125 6.58 13.80 2.82
C ILE A 125 5.55 14.41 3.80
N HIS A 126 4.66 13.58 4.33
CA HIS A 126 3.57 14.03 5.19
C HIS A 126 3.69 13.36 6.56
N TRP A 127 3.60 14.17 7.60
CA TRP A 127 3.69 13.76 9.00
C TRP A 127 2.54 14.36 9.81
N TRP A 128 2.18 13.70 10.91
CA TRP A 128 1.21 14.21 11.87
C TRP A 128 1.95 14.67 13.10
N LEU A 129 2.01 15.98 13.32
CA LEU A 129 2.66 16.59 14.48
C LEU A 129 1.67 16.68 15.63
N GLU A 130 2.01 16.14 16.80
CA GLU A 130 1.23 16.30 18.03
C GLU A 130 1.17 17.79 18.41
N LYS A 131 -0.05 18.29 18.64
CA LYS A 131 -0.25 19.65 19.13
C LYS A 131 0.16 19.71 20.61
N PRO A 132 0.79 20.80 21.08
CA PRO A 132 0.99 20.99 22.51
C PRO A 132 -0.38 21.04 23.21
N ASP A 133 -0.52 20.38 24.36
CA ASP A 133 -1.74 20.48 25.16
C ASP A 133 -2.03 21.95 25.52
N ASP A 134 -3.30 22.35 25.49
CA ASP A 134 -3.84 23.70 25.78
C ASP A 134 -3.44 24.32 27.16
N SER A 135 -2.55 23.66 27.91
CA SER A 135 -1.92 24.19 29.12
C SER A 135 -0.82 25.24 28.85
N THR A 136 -0.33 25.36 27.61
CA THR A 136 0.59 26.43 27.20
C THR A 136 -0.05 27.30 26.13
N LYS A 137 -0.86 28.25 26.59
CA LYS A 137 -1.35 29.38 25.80
C LYS A 137 -0.16 30.26 25.38
N ASP A 138 0.41 30.02 24.20
CA ASP A 138 1.25 30.99 23.48
C ASP A 138 1.29 30.77 21.96
N PHE A 139 0.56 29.79 21.40
CA PHE A 139 0.44 29.59 19.94
C PHE A 139 -0.86 30.19 19.38
N GLU A 140 -1.27 31.37 19.85
CA GLU A 140 -2.28 32.16 19.15
C GLU A 140 -1.66 32.75 17.87
N LYS A 141 -2.27 32.38 16.72
CA LYS A 141 -1.92 32.75 15.34
C LYS A 141 -0.68 32.07 14.76
N SER A 142 -0.81 30.82 14.35
CA SER A 142 -0.09 30.38 13.14
C SER A 142 -1.11 29.86 12.12
N ASP A 143 -1.12 30.49 10.94
CA ASP A 143 -1.70 29.93 9.73
C ASP A 143 -1.37 28.43 9.66
N HIS A 144 -2.37 27.60 9.33
CA HIS A 144 -2.38 26.16 9.58
C HIS A 144 -1.43 25.30 8.74
N THR A 145 -0.33 25.88 8.27
CA THR A 145 0.85 25.19 7.76
C THR A 145 2.05 25.67 8.57
N VAL A 146 2.48 24.88 9.54
CA VAL A 146 3.79 25.11 10.18
C VAL A 146 4.85 24.79 9.12
N GLU A 147 5.25 25.81 8.36
CA GLU A 147 6.41 25.78 7.45
C GLU A 147 7.74 25.80 8.22
N ASN A 148 7.74 25.46 9.51
CA ASN A 148 8.93 25.40 10.31
C ASN A 148 9.43 23.94 10.38
N PRO A 149 10.40 23.55 9.54
CA PRO A 149 10.93 22.19 9.51
C PRO A 149 11.69 21.79 10.78
N ASP A 150 11.99 22.76 11.66
CA ASP A 150 12.76 22.58 12.89
C ASP A 150 11.87 22.55 14.16
N ALA A 151 10.54 22.43 14.00
CA ALA A 151 9.66 22.26 15.14
C ALA A 151 10.03 20.97 15.91
N VAL A 152 10.63 21.13 17.10
CA VAL A 152 10.92 20.03 18.02
C VAL A 152 9.58 19.44 18.46
N GLY A 153 9.18 18.35 17.81
CA GLY A 153 7.82 17.86 17.86
C GLY A 153 7.72 16.35 17.87
N ARG A 154 6.63 15.84 18.44
CA ARG A 154 6.32 14.40 18.47
C ARG A 154 5.54 14.06 17.20
N TYR A 155 6.19 13.36 16.29
CA TYR A 155 5.65 13.05 14.98
C TYR A 155 5.08 11.64 14.90
N MET A 156 3.95 11.49 14.21
CA MET A 156 3.33 10.22 13.91
C MET A 156 3.19 10.01 12.40
N CYS A 157 3.49 8.80 11.93
CA CYS A 157 3.33 8.48 10.51
C CYS A 157 1.86 8.27 10.15
N SER A 158 1.47 8.57 8.90
CA SER A 158 0.08 8.45 8.43
C SER A 158 -0.51 7.05 8.60
N ASN A 159 0.33 6.01 8.62
CA ASN A 159 -0.10 4.65 8.87
C ASN A 159 -0.56 4.45 10.31
N CYS A 160 0.20 4.95 11.30
CA CYS A 160 -0.21 4.85 12.69
C CYS A 160 -1.36 5.81 13.00
N PHE A 161 -1.34 7.00 12.42
CA PHE A 161 -2.39 8.00 12.61
C PHE A 161 -3.78 7.49 12.20
N ILE A 162 -3.91 6.82 11.04
CA ILE A 162 -5.22 6.36 10.55
C ILE A 162 -5.72 5.07 11.22
N MET A 163 -4.83 4.35 11.90
CA MET A 163 -5.18 3.10 12.58
C MET A 163 -5.77 3.36 13.97
N ASP A 164 -5.52 4.53 14.53
CA ASP A 164 -6.16 4.99 15.76
C ASP A 164 -7.42 5.78 15.42
N THR A 165 -8.58 5.16 15.64
CA THR A 165 -9.90 5.76 15.32
C THR A 165 -10.23 6.99 16.15
N GLU A 166 -9.66 7.11 17.35
CA GLU A 166 -9.90 8.28 18.21
C GLU A 166 -9.06 9.47 17.73
N LEU A 167 -7.85 9.21 17.24
CA LEU A 167 -6.96 10.25 16.70
C LEU A 167 -7.32 10.65 15.27
N CYS A 168 -7.78 9.73 14.43
CA CYS A 168 -7.93 9.99 12.99
C CYS A 168 -9.18 10.81 12.63
N MET A 169 -10.13 10.95 13.54
CA MET A 169 -11.37 11.67 13.27
C MET A 169 -11.15 13.18 13.30
N PRO A 170 -11.50 13.91 12.21
CA PRO A 170 -11.40 15.35 12.18
C PRO A 170 -12.49 15.99 13.07
N GLU A 171 -12.16 17.12 13.71
CA GLU A 171 -13.07 17.94 14.51
C GLU A 171 -13.89 18.90 13.65
N LYS A 172 -13.24 19.56 12.68
CA LYS A 172 -13.89 20.43 11.70
C LYS A 172 -13.78 19.77 10.34
N TYR A 173 -14.90 19.67 9.64
CA TYR A 173 -14.97 19.21 8.25
C TYR A 173 -16.26 19.75 7.60
N PRO A 174 -16.26 20.02 6.28
CA PRO A 174 -17.31 20.81 5.64
C PRO A 174 -18.66 20.10 5.44
N LYS A 175 -18.71 18.76 5.42
CA LYS A 175 -19.95 17.98 5.21
C LYS A 175 -19.93 16.65 5.97
N GLU A 176 -19.59 15.58 5.26
CA GLU A 176 -19.44 14.22 5.78
C GLU A 176 -17.98 13.79 5.57
N PRO A 177 -17.35 13.17 6.58
CA PRO A 177 -16.03 12.63 6.41
C PRO A 177 -16.08 11.46 5.41
N PRO A 178 -15.07 11.30 4.53
CA PRO A 178 -14.96 10.10 3.71
C PRO A 178 -15.15 8.82 4.52
N ALA A 179 -15.86 7.84 3.94
CA ALA A 179 -16.19 6.58 4.61
C ALA A 179 -14.99 5.88 5.25
N PHE A 180 -13.78 6.02 4.69
CA PHE A 180 -12.59 5.41 5.25
C PHE A 180 -12.19 5.94 6.65
N PHE A 181 -12.69 7.10 7.09
CA PHE A 181 -12.51 7.58 8.47
C PHE A 181 -13.46 6.88 9.45
N THR A 182 -14.65 6.49 8.99
CA THR A 182 -15.72 5.90 9.83
C THR A 182 -15.85 4.38 9.71
N GLU A 183 -15.23 3.76 8.71
CA GLU A 183 -15.20 2.30 8.51
C GLU A 183 -14.48 1.61 9.67
N SER A 184 -15.19 0.97 10.61
CA SER A 184 -14.58 0.22 11.71
C SER A 184 -13.48 -0.71 11.21
N ILE A 185 -12.31 -0.69 11.85
CA ILE A 185 -11.26 -1.67 11.59
C ILE A 185 -11.79 -2.99 12.13
N SER A 186 -12.36 -3.82 11.26
CA SER A 186 -12.70 -5.19 11.65
C SER A 186 -11.40 -5.90 11.98
N THR A 187 -11.19 -6.15 13.27
CA THR A 187 -10.19 -7.11 13.74
C THR A 187 -10.45 -8.42 12.98
N PRO A 188 -9.44 -9.02 12.32
CA PRO A 188 -9.65 -10.35 11.75
C PRO A 188 -10.17 -11.25 12.86
N ALA A 189 -11.27 -11.95 12.60
CA ALA A 189 -11.90 -12.84 13.55
C ALA A 189 -10.82 -13.72 14.20
N GLU A 190 -10.79 -13.77 15.53
CA GLU A 190 -9.91 -14.68 16.24
C GLU A 190 -10.13 -16.09 15.66
N PRO A 191 -9.06 -16.85 15.36
CA PRO A 191 -9.24 -18.21 14.90
C PRO A 191 -10.00 -18.96 15.98
N ASP A 192 -11.16 -19.48 15.61
CA ASP A 192 -12.00 -20.33 16.45
C ASP A 192 -11.16 -21.57 16.84
N VAL A 193 -10.53 -21.50 18.01
CA VAL A 193 -9.86 -22.65 18.61
C VAL A 193 -10.97 -23.48 19.23
N THR A 194 -11.65 -24.27 18.40
CA THR A 194 -12.46 -25.36 18.91
C THR A 194 -11.52 -26.35 19.57
N GLU A 195 -11.55 -26.36 20.90
CA GLU A 195 -10.96 -27.38 21.75
C GLU A 195 -11.59 -28.74 21.38
N ASP A 196 -10.91 -29.51 20.53
CA ASP A 196 -11.11 -30.96 20.45
C ASP A 196 -10.52 -31.58 21.72
N GLU A 197 -11.24 -31.49 22.83
CA GLU A 197 -11.01 -32.37 23.98
C GLU A 197 -11.38 -33.80 23.60
N GLN A 198 -10.36 -34.64 23.70
CA GLN A 198 -10.30 -36.06 23.40
C GLN A 198 -11.25 -36.85 24.30
N ASN A 199 -11.99 -37.77 23.70
CA ASN A 199 -12.51 -38.98 24.36
C ASN A 199 -11.86 -40.21 23.71
#